data_AF-A0A822C286-F1
#
_entry.id   AF-A0A822C286-F1
#
_cell.length_a   1.000
_cell.length_b   1.000
_cell.length_c   1.000
_cell.angle_alpha   90.00
_cell.angle_beta   90.00
_cell.angle_gamma   90.00
#
_symmetry.space_group_name_H-M   'P 1'
#
loop_
_entity.id
_entity.type
_entity.pdbx_description
1 polymer ?
#
loop_
_entity_poly.entity_id
_entity_poly.type
_entity_poly.pdbx_seq_one_letter_code
_entity_poly.pdbx_strand_id
1 'polypeptide(L)'
;DALKRNKVLHEEIQELEDWIMDKEHEAPADDGPIFYQDQIRERLEQYQKLQTELNLKENIVRNLVLQGRQDLTGAPELAQSLETLVSNWSNLQKKVDTKVVFYTDIYTLHEELKHLLHQENVWLDTLQNRVFSSSNDGADAEEISEELDTLERFVKTHSKSSHDKIFEISDRLQATKVSLPATNSLINQFRIRWEQLHDDAYKKIHTLNSQISDYQHMGHQITAMFEWMKHTDSTLHARLKDDVYADDVPGETEKLIIEFNQYEAFLRSIDDKVHVLRSTGKIEASKRLEQQLILLRNQFLQLQSKFRHFQKPSDFEPKHAKMRQILNDVEQNTHTLEIHSDDPDIIHNQLENCLKLYKTLSDIKSEVEYVIRTGRGIVEKKQIDEPNDLTRQIDRLKAQYNSLGAKINT
;
A
#
# COMPACT_ATOMS: atom_id res chain seq x y z
N ASP A 1 50.83 -30.10 79.89
CA ASP A 1 50.35 -29.01 79.00
C ASP A 1 49.94 -29.46 77.61
N ALA A 2 50.76 -30.20 76.85
CA ALA A 2 50.42 -30.66 75.49
C ALA A 2 49.10 -31.47 75.40
N LEU A 3 48.86 -32.40 76.32
CA LEU A 3 47.62 -33.21 76.39
C LEU A 3 46.34 -32.37 76.59
N LYS A 4 46.41 -31.28 77.37
CA LYS A 4 45.27 -30.38 77.58
C LYS A 4 45.00 -29.53 76.33
N ARG A 5 46.05 -29.07 75.65
CA ARG A 5 45.92 -28.31 74.38
C ARG A 5 45.37 -29.17 73.25
N ASN A 6 45.86 -30.40 73.10
CA ASN A 6 45.31 -31.36 72.13
C ASN A 6 43.83 -31.65 72.39
N LYS A 7 43.40 -31.72 73.65
CA LYS A 7 41.99 -31.93 73.98
C LYS A 7 41.11 -30.74 73.56
N VAL A 8 41.56 -29.51 73.83
CA VAL A 8 40.84 -28.29 73.41
C VAL A 8 40.77 -28.18 71.88
N LEU A 9 41.88 -28.42 71.18
CA LEU A 9 41.92 -28.46 69.72
C LEU A 9 40.97 -29.50 69.14
N HIS A 10 40.87 -30.68 69.76
CA HIS A 10 39.93 -31.71 69.31
C HIS A 10 38.47 -31.30 69.49
N GLU A 11 38.13 -30.67 70.63
CA GLU A 11 36.78 -30.14 70.89
C GLU A 11 36.42 -29.03 69.88
N GLU A 12 37.33 -28.11 69.58
CA GLU A 12 37.12 -27.03 68.58
C GLU A 12 37.01 -27.56 67.14
N ILE A 13 37.79 -28.60 66.78
CA ILE A 13 37.66 -29.29 65.47
C ILE A 13 36.26 -29.92 65.36
N GLN A 14 35.80 -30.59 66.42
CA GLN A 14 34.52 -31.29 66.40
C GLN A 14 33.33 -30.32 66.35
N GLU A 15 33.40 -29.19 67.07
CA GLU A 15 32.37 -28.14 66.97
C GLU A 15 32.24 -27.57 65.55
N LEU A 16 33.38 -27.40 64.85
CA LEU A 16 33.37 -26.95 63.46
C LEU A 16 32.88 -28.03 62.48
N GLU A 17 33.21 -29.30 62.70
CA GLU A 17 32.66 -30.41 61.90
C GLU A 17 31.14 -30.52 62.06
N ASP A 18 30.63 -30.44 63.29
CA ASP A 18 29.18 -30.45 63.55
C ASP A 18 28.51 -29.24 62.86
N TRP A 19 29.13 -28.06 62.92
CA TRP A 19 28.63 -26.87 62.23
C TRP A 19 28.66 -27.03 60.69
N ILE A 20 29.70 -27.62 60.12
CA ILE A 20 29.77 -27.90 58.67
C ILE A 20 28.65 -28.86 58.28
N MET A 21 28.44 -29.92 59.07
CA MET A 21 27.39 -30.91 58.84
C MET A 21 26.00 -30.28 58.87
N ASP A 22 25.72 -29.41 59.85
CA ASP A 22 24.48 -28.65 59.94
C ASP A 22 24.27 -27.78 58.70
N LYS A 23 25.32 -27.08 58.23
CA LYS A 23 25.24 -26.22 57.03
C LYS A 23 25.12 -27.00 55.74
N GLU A 24 25.72 -28.18 55.65
CA GLU A 24 25.50 -29.11 54.54
C GLU A 24 24.06 -29.60 54.48
N HIS A 25 23.40 -29.75 55.63
CA HIS A 25 21.99 -30.11 55.71
C HIS A 25 21.04 -28.93 55.42
N GLU A 26 21.41 -27.71 55.84
CA GLU A 26 20.68 -26.48 55.49
C GLU A 26 20.82 -26.09 54.02
N ALA A 27 21.91 -26.51 53.35
CA ALA A 27 22.09 -26.26 51.93
C ALA A 27 20.93 -26.88 51.13
N PRO A 28 20.38 -26.16 50.13
CA PRO A 28 19.29 -26.68 49.31
C PRO A 28 19.58 -28.09 48.81
N ALA A 29 18.60 -28.98 49.00
CA ALA A 29 18.70 -30.37 48.55
C ALA A 29 19.03 -30.43 47.05
N ASP A 30 19.84 -31.43 46.69
CA ASP A 30 20.47 -31.59 45.39
C ASP A 30 19.49 -31.33 44.22
N ASP A 31 19.75 -30.24 43.49
CA ASP A 31 19.23 -29.83 42.18
C ASP A 31 17.83 -30.32 41.77
N GLY A 32 16.85 -30.25 42.68
CA GLY A 32 15.46 -30.43 42.31
C GLY A 32 15.07 -29.48 41.17
N PRO A 33 14.24 -29.91 40.21
CA PRO A 33 13.93 -29.12 39.02
C PRO A 33 13.34 -27.76 39.41
N ILE A 34 13.93 -26.71 38.83
CA ILE A 34 13.46 -25.33 38.99
C ILE A 34 12.42 -25.09 37.92
N PHE A 35 11.24 -24.63 38.36
CA PHE A 35 10.07 -24.36 37.51
C PHE A 35 9.68 -22.88 37.45
N TYR A 36 10.02 -22.13 38.50
CA TYR A 36 9.59 -20.74 38.69
C TYR A 36 10.76 -19.83 39.05
N GLN A 37 10.67 -18.56 38.67
CA GLN A 37 11.70 -17.58 38.97
C GLN A 37 11.87 -17.33 40.47
N ASP A 38 10.78 -17.33 41.24
CA ASP A 38 10.88 -17.16 42.69
C ASP A 38 11.77 -18.22 43.34
N GLN A 39 11.81 -19.44 42.79
CA GLN A 39 12.70 -20.50 43.25
C GLN A 39 14.18 -20.21 42.95
N ILE A 40 14.48 -19.51 41.84
CA ILE A 40 15.85 -19.06 41.53
C ILE A 40 16.29 -18.00 42.55
N ARG A 41 15.42 -17.02 42.83
CA ARG A 41 15.68 -15.96 43.82
C ARG A 41 15.86 -16.55 45.21
N GLU A 42 14.95 -17.40 45.66
CA GLU A 42 15.02 -18.04 46.98
C GLU A 42 16.29 -18.87 47.15
N ARG A 43 16.69 -19.66 46.14
CA ARG A 43 17.94 -20.43 46.20
C ARG A 43 19.17 -19.53 46.20
N LEU A 44 19.18 -18.45 45.42
CA LEU A 44 20.26 -17.47 45.43
C LEU A 44 20.43 -16.83 46.81
N GLU A 45 19.34 -16.36 47.41
CA GLU A 45 19.34 -15.75 48.75
C GLU A 45 19.84 -16.73 49.82
N GLN A 46 19.44 -18.00 49.75
CA GLN A 46 19.90 -19.06 50.66
C GLN A 46 21.41 -19.32 50.52
N TYR A 47 21.92 -19.47 49.29
CA TYR A 47 23.35 -19.69 49.07
C TYR A 47 24.20 -18.45 49.41
N GLN A 48 23.72 -17.24 49.17
CA GLN A 48 24.39 -16.00 49.59
C GLN A 48 24.46 -15.87 51.12
N LYS A 49 23.40 -16.29 51.82
CA LYS A 49 23.40 -16.37 53.29
C LYS A 49 24.47 -17.36 53.77
N LEU A 50 24.49 -18.58 53.21
CA LEU A 50 25.52 -19.59 53.54
C LEU A 50 26.94 -19.08 53.24
N GLN A 51 27.14 -18.39 52.12
CA GLN A 51 28.43 -17.79 51.76
C GLN A 51 28.87 -16.74 52.78
N THR A 52 27.94 -15.90 53.24
CA THR A 52 28.21 -14.91 54.28
C THR A 52 28.62 -15.58 55.60
N GLU A 53 27.92 -16.64 56.00
CA GLU A 53 28.24 -17.40 57.21
C GLU A 53 29.60 -18.12 57.12
N LEU A 54 29.95 -18.69 55.96
CA LEU A 54 31.27 -19.26 55.69
C LEU A 54 32.37 -18.21 55.78
N ASN A 55 32.19 -17.05 55.18
CA ASN A 55 33.16 -15.95 55.23
C ASN A 55 33.42 -15.48 56.68
N LEU A 56 32.40 -15.49 57.55
CA LEU A 56 32.56 -15.16 58.98
C LEU A 56 33.39 -16.21 59.74
N LYS A 57 33.28 -17.49 59.36
CA LYS A 57 34.01 -18.62 59.98
C LYS A 57 35.40 -18.87 59.37
N GLU A 58 35.73 -18.27 58.22
CA GLU A 58 36.98 -18.48 57.50
C GLU A 58 38.22 -18.23 58.36
N ASN A 59 38.26 -17.12 59.11
CA ASN A 59 39.39 -16.80 59.98
C ASN A 59 39.53 -17.78 61.15
N ILE A 60 38.41 -18.30 61.66
CA ILE A 60 38.39 -19.28 62.75
C ILE A 60 39.01 -20.59 62.24
N VAL A 61 38.56 -21.09 61.09
CA VAL A 61 39.10 -22.30 60.45
C VAL A 61 40.58 -22.12 60.11
N ARG A 62 40.98 -20.96 59.55
CA ARG A 62 42.38 -20.67 59.24
C ARG A 62 43.26 -20.71 60.49
N ASN A 63 42.83 -20.09 61.59
CA ASN A 63 43.57 -20.08 62.85
C ASN A 63 43.68 -21.48 63.45
N LEU A 64 42.57 -22.24 63.44
CA LEU A 64 42.52 -23.62 63.93
C LEU A 64 43.46 -24.54 63.15
N VAL A 65 43.51 -24.40 61.83
CA VAL A 65 44.43 -25.17 60.96
C VAL A 65 45.89 -24.80 61.23
N LEU A 66 46.20 -23.51 61.44
CA LEU A 66 47.55 -23.06 61.78
C LEU A 66 47.99 -23.60 63.14
N GLN A 67 47.13 -23.55 64.15
CA GLN A 67 47.40 -24.10 65.49
C GLN A 67 47.55 -25.61 65.44
N GLY A 68 46.60 -26.31 64.80
CA GLY A 68 46.63 -27.76 64.64
C GLY A 68 47.88 -28.27 63.95
N ARG A 69 48.39 -27.56 62.92
CA ARG A 69 49.65 -27.90 62.22
C ARG A 69 50.91 -27.68 63.06
N GLN A 70 50.92 -26.71 63.98
CA GLN A 70 52.05 -26.44 64.86
C GLN A 70 52.16 -27.49 65.99
N ASP A 71 51.03 -28.04 66.44
CA ASP A 71 50.94 -28.98 67.57
C ASP A 71 50.97 -30.48 67.16
N LEU A 72 51.20 -30.81 65.87
CA LEU A 72 51.21 -32.18 65.32
C LEU A 72 52.28 -33.14 65.87
N THR A 73 53.18 -32.69 66.74
CA THR A 73 54.22 -33.57 67.31
C THR A 73 53.61 -34.63 68.24
N GLY A 74 53.28 -35.80 67.67
CA GLY A 74 52.91 -37.02 68.40
C GLY A 74 51.42 -37.40 68.47
N ALA A 75 50.53 -36.75 67.70
CA ALA A 75 49.07 -36.99 67.74
C ALA A 75 48.47 -37.29 66.35
N PRO A 76 48.57 -38.54 65.83
CA PRO A 76 48.11 -38.89 64.47
C PRO A 76 46.60 -38.79 64.28
N GLU A 77 45.80 -39.10 65.31
CA GLU A 77 44.33 -38.99 65.25
C GLU A 77 43.88 -37.53 65.05
N LEU A 78 44.53 -36.60 65.73
CA LEU A 78 44.22 -35.17 65.63
C LEU A 78 44.61 -34.59 64.26
N ALA A 79 45.70 -35.11 63.67
CA ALA A 79 46.10 -34.80 62.30
C ALA A 79 45.02 -35.23 61.29
N GLN A 80 44.49 -36.44 61.44
CA GLN A 80 43.45 -36.99 60.57
C GLN A 80 42.12 -36.22 60.71
N SER A 81 41.71 -35.86 61.92
CA SER A 81 40.53 -35.02 62.14
C SER A 81 40.69 -33.63 61.51
N LEU A 82 41.89 -33.02 61.62
CA LEU A 82 42.16 -31.72 61.00
C LEU A 82 42.15 -31.80 59.46
N GLU A 83 42.70 -32.86 58.87
CA GLU A 83 42.63 -33.10 57.42
C GLU A 83 41.18 -33.29 56.93
N THR A 84 40.38 -34.02 57.70
CA THR A 84 38.94 -34.21 57.42
C THR A 84 38.20 -32.87 57.45
N LEU A 85 38.45 -32.04 58.47
CA LEU A 85 37.85 -30.71 58.59
C LEU A 85 38.23 -29.81 57.42
N VAL A 86 39.50 -29.77 57.04
CA VAL A 86 39.96 -28.98 55.88
C VAL A 86 39.29 -29.46 54.59
N SER A 87 39.17 -30.78 54.41
CA SER A 87 38.49 -31.37 53.25
C SER A 87 37.01 -30.98 53.22
N ASN A 88 36.28 -31.17 54.32
CA ASN A 88 34.85 -30.88 54.42
C ASN A 88 34.57 -29.38 54.24
N TRP A 89 35.35 -28.52 54.92
CA TRP A 89 35.29 -27.08 54.74
C TRP A 89 35.51 -26.66 53.29
N SER A 90 36.57 -27.15 52.65
CA SER A 90 36.89 -26.83 51.26
C SER A 90 35.80 -27.32 50.30
N ASN A 91 35.18 -28.46 50.56
CA ASN A 91 34.10 -29.00 49.75
C ASN A 91 32.83 -28.14 49.87
N LEU A 92 32.42 -27.80 51.10
CA LEU A 92 31.28 -26.94 51.35
C LEU A 92 31.49 -25.55 50.74
N GLN A 93 32.65 -24.94 50.95
CA GLN A 93 33.00 -23.64 50.37
C GLN A 93 32.92 -23.67 48.84
N LYS A 94 33.56 -24.65 48.20
CA LYS A 94 33.50 -24.82 46.74
C LYS A 94 32.07 -25.00 46.24
N LYS A 95 31.26 -25.80 46.95
CA LYS A 95 29.84 -26.04 46.61
C LYS A 95 29.05 -24.73 46.67
N VAL A 96 29.17 -23.98 47.76
CA VAL A 96 28.49 -22.69 47.95
C VAL A 96 28.93 -21.68 46.89
N ASP A 97 30.24 -21.49 46.69
CA ASP A 97 30.75 -20.53 45.70
C ASP A 97 30.28 -20.85 44.28
N THR A 98 30.33 -22.14 43.89
CA THR A 98 29.85 -22.57 42.57
C THR A 98 28.35 -22.31 42.41
N LYS A 99 27.55 -22.57 43.44
CA LYS A 99 26.09 -22.37 43.40
C LYS A 99 25.70 -20.89 43.44
N VAL A 100 26.41 -20.05 44.20
CA VAL A 100 26.20 -18.60 44.18
C VAL A 100 26.45 -18.05 42.77
N VAL A 101 27.56 -18.41 42.12
CA VAL A 101 27.85 -17.98 40.75
C VAL A 101 26.77 -18.46 39.78
N PHE A 102 26.43 -19.75 39.83
CA PHE A 102 25.40 -20.35 38.96
C PHE A 102 24.03 -19.67 39.10
N TYR A 103 23.54 -19.47 40.32
CA TYR A 103 22.24 -18.84 40.55
C TYR A 103 22.27 -17.34 40.24
N THR A 104 23.40 -16.67 40.44
CA THR A 104 23.58 -15.27 40.04
C THR A 104 23.52 -15.13 38.52
N ASP A 105 24.20 -16.00 37.77
CA ASP A 105 24.19 -15.98 36.31
C ASP A 105 22.78 -16.23 35.74
N ILE A 106 22.05 -17.22 36.26
CA ILE A 106 20.69 -17.50 35.80
C ILE A 106 19.74 -16.35 36.16
N TYR A 107 19.85 -15.81 37.38
CA TYR A 107 19.02 -14.71 37.83
C TYR A 107 19.23 -13.45 36.96
N THR A 108 20.49 -13.11 36.68
CA THR A 108 20.83 -11.96 35.84
C THR A 108 20.37 -12.15 34.39
N LEU A 109 20.53 -13.34 33.81
CA LEU A 109 19.99 -13.66 32.48
C LEU A 109 18.47 -13.54 32.42
N HIS A 110 17.77 -13.99 33.46
CA HIS A 110 16.31 -13.92 33.51
C HIS A 110 15.80 -12.48 33.60
N GLU A 111 16.42 -11.65 34.46
CA GLU A 111 16.07 -10.24 34.60
C GLU A 111 16.38 -9.44 33.32
N GLU A 112 17.52 -9.72 32.68
CA GLU A 112 17.85 -9.13 31.38
C GLU A 112 16.84 -9.54 30.29
N LEU A 113 16.48 -10.82 30.21
CA LEU A 113 15.46 -11.32 29.28
C LEU A 113 14.11 -10.63 29.49
N LYS A 114 13.66 -10.51 30.75
CA LYS A 114 12.42 -9.79 31.08
C LYS A 114 12.45 -8.35 30.63
N HIS A 115 13.57 -7.66 30.89
CA HIS A 115 13.72 -6.27 30.51
C HIS A 115 13.65 -6.10 28.99
N LEU A 116 14.37 -6.93 28.24
CA LEU A 116 14.34 -6.93 26.78
C LEU A 116 12.95 -7.27 26.24
N LEU A 117 12.31 -8.33 26.75
CA LEU A 117 10.94 -8.69 26.35
C LEU A 117 9.95 -7.54 26.61
N HIS A 118 10.07 -6.84 27.73
CA HIS A 118 9.20 -5.70 28.02
C HIS A 118 9.44 -4.56 27.02
N GLN A 119 10.69 -4.17 26.78
CA GLN A 119 11.05 -3.13 25.82
C GLN A 119 10.56 -3.47 24.40
N GLU A 120 10.78 -4.69 23.95
CA GLU A 120 10.35 -5.14 22.62
C GLU A 120 8.82 -5.22 22.51
N ASN A 121 8.11 -5.62 23.56
CA ASN A 121 6.64 -5.61 23.53
C ASN A 121 6.07 -4.19 23.48
N VAL A 122 6.65 -3.22 24.18
CA VAL A 122 6.24 -1.80 24.07
C VAL A 122 6.46 -1.27 22.66
N TRP A 123 7.56 -1.66 22.02
CA TRP A 123 7.81 -1.34 20.62
C TRP A 123 6.78 -2.01 19.70
N LEU A 124 6.49 -3.30 19.89
CA LEU A 124 5.47 -4.02 19.13
C LEU A 124 4.06 -3.45 19.32
N ASP A 125 3.70 -2.97 20.52
CA ASP A 125 2.44 -2.27 20.77
C ASP A 125 2.34 -1.00 19.91
N THR A 126 3.45 -0.25 19.82
CA THR A 126 3.54 0.95 19.00
C THR A 126 3.47 0.62 17.51
N LEU A 127 4.16 -0.44 17.06
CA LEU A 127 4.07 -0.93 15.69
C LEU A 127 2.64 -1.34 15.34
N GLN A 128 2.02 -2.14 16.21
CA GLN A 128 0.65 -2.61 16.04
C GLN A 128 -0.30 -1.43 15.90
N ASN A 129 -0.20 -0.43 16.76
CA ASN A 129 -1.00 0.78 16.64
C ASN A 129 -0.78 1.45 15.28
N ARG A 130 0.46 1.64 14.81
CA ARG A 130 0.71 2.25 13.50
C ARG A 130 0.22 1.40 12.31
N VAL A 131 0.31 0.08 12.40
CA VAL A 131 -0.15 -0.83 11.34
C VAL A 131 -1.67 -0.83 11.27
N PHE A 132 -2.37 -0.90 12.40
CA PHE A 132 -3.83 -0.99 12.45
C PHE A 132 -4.54 0.34 12.64
N SER A 133 -3.83 1.44 12.88
CA SER A 133 -4.38 2.78 12.75
C SER A 133 -4.89 2.93 11.32
N SER A 134 -6.20 3.05 11.19
CA SER A 134 -6.83 3.57 9.99
C SER A 134 -6.43 5.03 9.89
N SER A 135 -5.50 5.36 9.01
CA SER A 135 -5.34 6.76 8.60
C SER A 135 -6.71 7.28 8.17
N ASN A 136 -7.05 8.44 8.73
CA ASN A 136 -8.39 9.01 8.69
C ASN A 136 -8.93 9.09 7.26
N ASP A 137 -10.26 9.03 7.17
CA ASP A 137 -11.07 9.26 5.99
C ASP A 137 -10.53 10.43 5.14
N GLY A 138 -9.80 10.13 4.07
CA GLY A 138 -9.47 11.11 3.04
C GLY A 138 -8.02 11.24 2.60
N ALA A 139 -7.10 10.35 2.98
CA ALA A 139 -5.68 10.46 2.63
C ALA A 139 -5.44 10.74 1.14
N ASP A 140 -4.95 11.96 0.87
CA ASP A 140 -4.38 12.32 -0.41
C ASP A 140 -2.98 11.71 -0.56
N ALA A 141 -2.39 11.84 -1.75
CA ALA A 141 -1.09 11.23 -2.02
C ALA A 141 0.03 11.71 -1.05
N GLU A 142 -0.14 12.88 -0.44
CA GLU A 142 0.79 13.44 0.54
C GLU A 142 0.64 12.75 1.90
N GLU A 143 -0.59 12.60 2.41
CA GLU A 143 -0.86 11.89 3.66
C GLU A 143 -0.44 10.41 3.59
N ILE A 144 -0.70 9.74 2.46
CA ILE A 144 -0.25 8.34 2.24
C ILE A 144 1.29 8.28 2.22
N SER A 145 1.96 9.28 1.64
CA SER A 145 3.42 9.34 1.61
C SER A 145 4.02 9.59 2.98
N GLU A 146 3.40 10.43 3.82
CA GLU A 146 3.84 10.67 5.18
C GLU A 146 3.62 9.44 6.07
N GLU A 147 2.47 8.78 5.95
CA GLU A 147 2.22 7.50 6.63
C GLU A 147 3.25 6.44 6.24
N LEU A 148 3.57 6.33 4.95
CA LEU A 148 4.58 5.42 4.46
C LEU A 148 5.96 5.74 5.05
N ASP A 149 6.42 6.99 4.96
CA ASP A 149 7.75 7.38 5.47
C ASP A 149 7.84 7.15 6.98
N THR A 150 6.80 7.53 7.73
CA THR A 150 6.78 7.36 9.19
C THR A 150 6.77 5.88 9.60
N LEU A 151 6.03 5.02 8.90
CA LEU A 151 6.00 3.57 9.16
C LEU A 151 7.30 2.88 8.74
N GLU A 152 7.78 3.15 7.52
CA GLU A 152 9.02 2.57 7.00
C GLU A 152 10.21 2.97 7.86
N ARG A 153 10.33 4.26 8.21
CA ARG A 153 11.37 4.75 9.11
C ARG A 153 11.28 4.09 10.47
N PHE A 154 10.08 3.92 11.03
CA PHE A 154 9.91 3.27 12.32
C PHE A 154 10.36 1.81 12.32
N VAL A 155 10.00 1.04 11.28
CA VAL A 155 10.44 -0.35 11.13
C VAL A 155 11.95 -0.45 10.87
N LYS A 156 12.49 0.45 10.03
CA LYS A 156 13.91 0.43 9.63
C LYS A 156 14.87 0.88 10.73
N THR A 157 14.43 1.80 11.59
CA THR A 157 15.25 2.29 12.70
C THR A 157 15.29 1.34 13.89
N HIS A 158 14.38 0.35 13.94
CA HIS A 158 14.42 -0.65 14.99
C HIS A 158 15.61 -1.60 14.79
N SER A 159 16.41 -1.76 15.85
CA SER A 159 17.58 -2.64 15.81
C SER A 159 17.16 -4.09 16.05
N LYS A 160 17.51 -4.98 15.13
CA LYS A 160 17.36 -6.44 15.34
C LYS A 160 18.22 -6.99 16.49
N SER A 161 19.18 -6.20 17.00
CA SER A 161 20.08 -6.64 18.07
C SER A 161 19.34 -7.08 19.34
N SER A 162 18.24 -6.41 19.69
CA SER A 162 17.46 -6.73 20.88
C SER A 162 16.67 -8.03 20.71
N HIS A 163 16.07 -8.23 19.54
CA HIS A 163 15.43 -9.48 19.15
C HIS A 163 16.42 -10.65 19.21
N ASP A 164 17.59 -10.52 18.58
CA ASP A 164 18.58 -11.60 18.52
C ASP A 164 19.11 -11.95 19.92
N LYS A 165 19.31 -10.93 20.78
CA LYS A 165 19.76 -11.11 22.16
C LYS A 165 18.74 -11.83 23.03
N ILE A 166 17.43 -11.63 22.80
CA ILE A 166 16.36 -12.40 23.49
C ILE A 166 16.51 -13.90 23.23
N PHE A 167 16.75 -14.29 21.97
CA PHE A 167 16.93 -15.70 21.61
C PHE A 167 18.27 -16.26 22.09
N GLU A 168 19.35 -15.47 22.07
CA GLU A 168 20.63 -15.86 22.67
C GLU A 168 20.48 -16.18 24.17
N ILE A 169 19.82 -15.29 24.93
CA ILE A 169 19.58 -15.52 26.36
C ILE A 169 18.65 -16.72 26.57
N SER A 170 17.63 -16.90 25.71
CA SER A 170 16.76 -18.08 25.72
C SER A 170 17.56 -19.38 25.62
N ASP A 171 18.48 -19.46 24.66
CA ASP A 171 19.30 -20.66 24.42
C ASP A 171 20.24 -20.93 25.59
N ARG A 172 20.84 -19.87 26.17
CA ARG A 172 21.67 -19.97 27.37
C ARG A 172 20.88 -20.49 28.58
N LEU A 173 19.66 -20.00 28.78
CA LEU A 173 18.77 -20.49 29.85
C LEU A 173 18.38 -21.96 29.63
N GLN A 174 18.08 -22.37 28.39
CA GLN A 174 17.80 -23.77 28.09
C GLN A 174 19.00 -24.69 28.38
N ALA A 175 20.23 -24.22 28.14
CA ALA A 175 21.44 -24.98 28.45
C ALA A 175 21.66 -25.22 29.96
N THR A 176 21.12 -24.36 30.84
CA THR A 176 21.30 -24.48 32.30
C THR A 176 20.50 -25.61 32.98
N LYS A 177 19.77 -26.46 32.23
CA LYS A 177 18.90 -27.54 32.74
C LYS A 177 17.81 -27.08 33.71
N VAL A 178 17.51 -25.78 33.73
CA VAL A 178 16.42 -25.17 34.48
C VAL A 178 15.19 -25.13 33.57
N SER A 179 14.05 -25.65 34.06
CA SER A 179 12.83 -25.73 33.27
C SER A 179 11.97 -24.51 33.57
N LEU A 180 11.93 -23.49 32.72
CA LEU A 180 11.06 -22.32 32.94
C LEU A 180 9.91 -22.28 31.92
N PRO A 181 8.87 -23.13 32.06
CA PRO A 181 7.75 -23.18 31.11
C PRO A 181 7.09 -21.83 30.87
N ALA A 182 6.89 -21.03 31.93
CA ALA A 182 6.28 -19.71 31.82
C ALA A 182 7.14 -18.75 30.97
N THR A 183 8.45 -18.73 31.21
CA THR A 183 9.40 -17.91 30.45
C THR A 183 9.48 -18.36 29.00
N ASN A 184 9.55 -19.67 28.74
CA ASN A 184 9.52 -20.22 27.38
C ASN A 184 8.22 -19.87 26.64
N SER A 185 7.08 -19.89 27.34
CA SER A 185 5.79 -19.46 26.77
C SER A 185 5.81 -17.98 26.38
N LEU A 186 6.34 -17.10 27.24
CA LEU A 186 6.46 -15.66 26.94
C LEU A 186 7.36 -15.39 25.73
N ILE A 187 8.50 -16.08 25.63
CA ILE A 187 9.41 -15.96 24.47
C ILE A 187 8.71 -16.44 23.18
N ASN A 188 7.97 -17.55 23.25
CA ASN A 188 7.25 -18.07 22.09
C ASN A 188 6.11 -17.13 21.66
N GLN A 189 5.36 -16.57 22.61
CA GLN A 189 4.33 -15.56 22.33
C GLN A 189 4.94 -14.31 21.69
N PHE A 190 6.07 -13.84 22.22
CA PHE A 190 6.83 -12.75 21.63
C PHE A 190 7.25 -13.07 20.18
N ARG A 191 7.84 -14.25 19.93
CA ARG A 191 8.26 -14.68 18.59
C ARG A 191 7.12 -14.64 17.58
N ILE A 192 5.99 -15.28 17.92
CA ILE A 192 4.82 -15.35 17.03
C ILE A 192 4.32 -13.93 16.73
N ARG A 193 4.18 -13.10 17.77
CA ARG A 193 3.71 -11.72 17.63
C ARG A 193 4.66 -10.86 16.79
N TRP A 194 5.97 -11.00 17.01
CA TRP A 194 7.01 -10.31 16.25
C TRP A 194 6.94 -10.64 14.76
N GLU A 195 6.91 -11.94 14.42
CA GLU A 195 6.83 -12.40 13.03
C GLU A 195 5.56 -11.89 12.33
N GLN A 196 4.41 -11.98 12.99
CA GLN A 196 3.13 -11.51 12.47
C GLN A 196 3.12 -9.99 12.23
N LEU A 197 3.49 -9.20 13.23
CA LEU A 197 3.45 -7.74 13.12
C LEU A 197 4.48 -7.20 12.12
N HIS A 198 5.64 -7.85 11.97
CA HIS A 198 6.57 -7.50 10.91
C HIS A 198 6.00 -7.78 9.53
N ASP A 199 5.41 -8.96 9.31
CA ASP A 199 4.76 -9.30 8.04
C ASP A 199 3.61 -8.33 7.70
N ASP A 200 2.75 -8.02 8.68
CA ASP A 200 1.68 -7.04 8.51
C ASP A 200 2.21 -5.63 8.21
N ALA A 201 3.30 -5.22 8.87
CA ALA A 201 3.95 -3.94 8.59
C ALA A 201 4.51 -3.88 7.16
N TYR A 202 5.19 -4.93 6.69
CA TYR A 202 5.69 -4.98 5.31
C TYR A 202 4.56 -5.00 4.27
N LYS A 203 3.47 -5.73 4.53
CA LYS A 203 2.27 -5.71 3.68
C LYS A 203 1.63 -4.32 3.61
N LYS A 204 1.55 -3.62 4.75
CA LYS A 204 1.04 -2.25 4.79
C LYS A 204 1.95 -1.29 4.02
N ILE A 205 3.27 -1.34 4.24
CA ILE A 205 4.28 -0.55 3.49
C ILE A 205 4.15 -0.81 1.98
N HIS A 206 4.00 -2.07 1.56
CA HIS A 206 3.82 -2.41 0.15
C HIS A 206 2.51 -1.85 -0.42
N THR A 207 1.43 -1.92 0.35
CA THR A 207 0.12 -1.40 -0.04
C THR A 207 0.15 0.13 -0.20
N LEU A 208 0.75 0.85 0.74
CA LEU A 208 0.94 2.30 0.67
C LEU A 208 1.80 2.71 -0.53
N ASN A 209 2.90 1.99 -0.80
CA ASN A 209 3.73 2.21 -2.00
C ASN A 209 2.94 2.01 -3.30
N SER A 210 2.14 0.94 -3.39
CA SER A 210 1.29 0.69 -4.55
C SER A 210 0.29 1.84 -4.77
N GLN A 211 -0.33 2.32 -3.69
CA GLN A 211 -1.26 3.44 -3.77
C GLN A 211 -0.56 4.71 -4.26
N ILE A 212 0.62 5.06 -3.73
CA ILE A 212 1.40 6.21 -4.18
C ILE A 212 1.75 6.09 -5.67
N SER A 213 2.20 4.91 -6.10
CA SER A 213 2.49 4.63 -7.50
C SER A 213 1.25 4.82 -8.39
N ASP A 214 0.07 4.37 -7.94
CA ASP A 214 -1.18 4.55 -8.66
C ASP A 214 -1.59 6.03 -8.78
N TYR A 215 -1.41 6.82 -7.71
CA TYR A 215 -1.65 8.27 -7.73
C TYR A 215 -0.69 8.98 -8.68
N GLN A 216 0.60 8.63 -8.64
CA GLN A 216 1.60 9.19 -9.54
C GLN A 216 1.28 8.83 -10.99
N HIS A 217 1.01 7.57 -11.29
CA HIS A 217 0.67 7.12 -12.64
C HIS A 217 -0.56 7.84 -13.19
N MET A 218 -1.61 7.97 -12.38
CA MET A 218 -2.81 8.72 -12.72
C MET A 218 -2.51 10.19 -12.98
N GLY A 219 -1.69 10.83 -12.13
CA GLY A 219 -1.24 12.21 -12.34
C GLY A 219 -0.52 12.40 -13.67
N HIS A 220 0.41 11.50 -14.02
CA HIS A 220 1.11 11.53 -15.31
C HIS A 220 0.15 11.36 -16.49
N GLN A 221 -0.82 10.44 -16.40
CA GLN A 221 -1.81 10.24 -17.46
C GLN A 221 -2.71 11.46 -17.65
N ILE A 222 -3.12 12.13 -16.56
CA ILE A 222 -3.88 13.39 -16.63
C ILE A 222 -3.06 14.47 -17.34
N THR A 223 -1.79 14.66 -16.96
CA THR A 223 -0.91 15.65 -17.61
C THR A 223 -0.70 15.33 -19.09
N ALA A 224 -0.41 14.07 -19.42
CA ALA A 224 -0.24 13.64 -20.82
C ALA A 224 -1.52 13.88 -21.65
N MET A 225 -2.70 13.65 -21.06
CA MET A 225 -3.96 13.95 -21.70
C MET A 225 -4.14 15.46 -21.96
N PHE A 226 -3.80 16.33 -21.00
CA PHE A 226 -3.84 17.78 -21.22
C PHE A 226 -2.90 18.24 -22.34
N GLU A 227 -1.67 17.73 -22.36
CA GLU A 227 -0.69 18.04 -23.40
C GLU A 227 -1.16 17.56 -24.78
N TRP A 228 -1.67 16.32 -24.85
CA TRP A 228 -2.26 15.77 -26.06
C TRP A 228 -3.44 16.61 -26.53
N MET A 229 -4.38 16.96 -25.64
CA MET A 229 -5.55 17.77 -26.00
C MET A 229 -5.12 19.13 -26.57
N LYS A 230 -4.15 19.79 -25.93
CA LYS A 230 -3.62 21.08 -26.41
C LYS A 230 -2.95 20.98 -27.77
N HIS A 231 -2.15 19.93 -27.98
CA HIS A 231 -1.48 19.69 -29.26
C HIS A 231 -2.50 19.40 -30.36
N THR A 232 -3.40 18.45 -30.13
CA THR A 232 -4.44 18.04 -31.08
C THR A 232 -5.38 19.20 -31.40
N ASP A 233 -5.76 20.02 -30.42
CA ASP A 233 -6.58 21.22 -30.66
C ASP A 233 -5.91 22.20 -31.64
N SER A 234 -4.61 22.43 -31.45
CA SER A 234 -3.81 23.30 -32.30
C SER A 234 -3.64 22.72 -33.71
N THR A 235 -3.39 21.42 -33.82
CA THR A 235 -3.27 20.70 -35.09
C THR A 235 -4.59 20.75 -35.86
N LEU A 236 -5.70 20.36 -35.25
CA LEU A 236 -7.02 20.42 -35.88
C LEU A 236 -7.39 21.84 -36.30
N HIS A 237 -7.06 22.85 -35.48
CA HIS A 237 -7.29 24.24 -35.85
C HIS A 237 -6.49 24.67 -37.09
N ALA A 238 -5.21 24.29 -37.18
CA ALA A 238 -4.38 24.58 -38.35
C ALA A 238 -4.89 23.86 -39.61
N ARG A 239 -5.25 22.58 -39.50
CA ARG A 239 -5.81 21.80 -40.61
C ARG A 239 -7.08 22.42 -41.17
N LEU A 240 -8.02 22.75 -40.27
CA LEU A 240 -9.27 23.40 -40.65
C LEU A 240 -9.06 24.79 -41.26
N LYS A 241 -8.03 25.53 -40.83
CA LYS A 241 -7.69 26.84 -41.40
C LYS A 241 -7.13 26.72 -42.82
N ASP A 242 -6.42 25.64 -43.10
CA ASP A 242 -5.81 25.35 -44.40
C ASP A 242 -6.73 24.51 -45.32
N ASP A 243 -8.02 24.38 -44.98
CA ASP A 243 -9.03 23.57 -45.67
C ASP A 243 -8.62 22.09 -45.87
N VAL A 244 -7.85 21.53 -44.93
CA VAL A 244 -7.47 20.11 -44.88
C VAL A 244 -8.39 19.35 -43.94
N TYR A 245 -9.01 18.28 -44.42
CA TYR A 245 -10.02 17.49 -43.70
C TYR A 245 -9.61 16.02 -43.54
N ALA A 246 -10.42 15.24 -42.84
CA ALA A 246 -10.11 13.84 -42.53
C ALA A 246 -9.81 12.96 -43.76
N ASP A 247 -10.48 13.22 -44.89
CA ASP A 247 -10.28 12.48 -46.13
C ASP A 247 -8.91 12.78 -46.78
N ASP A 248 -8.33 13.96 -46.52
CA ASP A 248 -7.01 14.37 -47.03
C ASP A 248 -5.86 13.75 -46.23
N VAL A 249 -6.11 13.39 -44.97
CA VAL A 249 -5.12 12.80 -44.05
C VAL A 249 -5.67 11.57 -43.31
N PRO A 250 -5.96 10.46 -44.03
CA PRO A 250 -6.63 9.30 -43.46
C PRO A 250 -5.83 8.61 -42.35
N GLY A 251 -4.49 8.55 -42.46
CA GLY A 251 -3.63 7.95 -41.43
C GLY A 251 -3.59 8.75 -40.13
N GLU A 252 -3.63 10.09 -40.21
CA GLU A 252 -3.73 10.95 -39.03
C GLU A 252 -5.10 10.82 -38.37
N THR A 253 -6.17 10.75 -39.18
CA THR A 253 -7.53 10.53 -38.71
C THR A 253 -7.67 9.22 -37.95
N GLU A 254 -7.14 8.12 -38.48
CA GLU A 254 -7.19 6.81 -37.82
C GLU A 254 -6.43 6.82 -36.48
N LYS A 255 -5.25 7.44 -36.45
CA LYS A 255 -4.48 7.63 -35.22
C LYS A 255 -5.28 8.42 -34.17
N LEU A 256 -5.89 9.54 -34.56
CA LEU A 256 -6.70 10.36 -33.67
C LEU A 256 -7.90 9.56 -33.12
N ILE A 257 -8.58 8.75 -33.94
CA ILE A 257 -9.68 7.90 -33.47
C ILE A 257 -9.22 6.95 -32.36
N ILE A 258 -8.06 6.30 -32.53
CA ILE A 258 -7.49 5.41 -31.51
C ILE A 258 -7.18 6.18 -30.23
N GLU A 259 -6.53 7.34 -30.32
CA GLU A 259 -6.17 8.17 -29.17
C GLU A 259 -7.41 8.69 -28.43
N PHE A 260 -8.44 9.18 -29.14
CA PHE A 260 -9.73 9.57 -28.53
C PHE A 260 -10.37 8.42 -27.76
N ASN A 261 -10.41 7.21 -28.35
CA ASN A 261 -10.97 6.03 -27.68
C ASN A 261 -10.18 5.64 -26.42
N GLN A 262 -8.84 5.73 -26.47
CA GLN A 262 -7.97 5.46 -25.33
C GLN A 262 -8.24 6.45 -24.18
N TYR A 263 -8.31 7.75 -24.48
CA TYR A 263 -8.58 8.77 -23.46
C TYR A 263 -10.02 8.72 -22.94
N GLU A 264 -10.99 8.32 -23.76
CA GLU A 264 -12.35 8.07 -23.27
C GLU A 264 -12.40 6.89 -22.30
N ALA A 265 -11.69 5.79 -22.58
CA ALA A 265 -11.56 4.67 -21.65
C ALA A 265 -10.85 5.07 -20.35
N PHE A 266 -9.81 5.90 -20.46
CA PHE A 266 -9.10 6.45 -19.29
C PHE A 266 -10.04 7.29 -18.41
N LEU A 267 -10.82 8.22 -18.99
CA LEU A 267 -11.79 9.02 -18.25
C LEU A 267 -12.77 8.14 -17.46
N ARG A 268 -13.30 7.08 -18.08
CA ARG A 268 -14.20 6.11 -17.41
C ARG A 268 -13.49 5.40 -16.25
N SER A 269 -12.23 5.03 -16.42
CA SER A 269 -11.46 4.39 -15.33
C SER A 269 -11.27 5.31 -14.12
N ILE A 270 -11.16 6.63 -14.33
CA ILE A 270 -11.08 7.58 -13.22
C ILE A 270 -12.45 7.75 -12.55
N ASP A 271 -13.56 7.71 -13.30
CA ASP A 271 -14.90 7.68 -12.69
C ASP A 271 -15.10 6.49 -11.77
N ASP A 272 -14.69 5.30 -12.21
CA ASP A 272 -14.75 4.09 -11.39
C ASP A 272 -13.94 4.28 -10.09
N LYS A 273 -12.75 4.89 -10.19
CA LYS A 273 -11.95 5.25 -9.00
C LYS A 273 -12.65 6.26 -8.10
N VAL A 274 -13.29 7.30 -8.64
CA VAL A 274 -14.07 8.27 -7.86
C VAL A 274 -15.21 7.58 -7.11
N HIS A 275 -15.89 6.64 -7.75
CA HIS A 275 -16.95 5.83 -7.14
C HIS A 275 -16.43 4.95 -6.01
N VAL A 276 -15.29 4.26 -6.22
CA VAL A 276 -14.64 3.43 -5.19
C VAL A 276 -14.19 4.28 -4.00
N LEU A 277 -13.59 5.45 -4.23
CA LEU A 277 -13.21 6.36 -3.14
C LEU A 277 -14.43 6.81 -2.33
N ARG A 278 -15.55 7.09 -3.00
CA ARG A 278 -16.79 7.49 -2.33
C ARG A 278 -17.41 6.34 -1.51
N SER A 279 -17.42 5.13 -2.03
CA SER A 279 -17.98 3.96 -1.32
C SER A 279 -17.11 3.49 -0.15
N THR A 280 -15.82 3.81 -0.17
CA THR A 280 -14.86 3.48 0.89
C THR A 280 -14.73 4.58 1.97
N GLY A 281 -15.57 5.61 1.94
CA GLY A 281 -15.57 6.70 2.94
C GLY A 281 -14.60 7.85 2.66
N LYS A 282 -13.77 7.76 1.61
CA LYS A 282 -12.78 8.77 1.22
C LYS A 282 -13.41 9.92 0.42
N ILE A 283 -14.33 10.65 1.05
CA ILE A 283 -15.18 11.66 0.41
C ILE A 283 -14.38 12.85 -0.14
N GLU A 284 -13.40 13.36 0.60
CA GLU A 284 -12.66 14.56 0.19
C GLU A 284 -11.71 14.29 -0.99
N ALA A 285 -10.99 13.16 -0.94
CA ALA A 285 -10.18 12.68 -2.06
C ALA A 285 -11.04 12.45 -3.32
N SER A 286 -12.24 11.87 -3.16
CA SER A 286 -13.22 11.69 -4.26
C SER A 286 -13.63 13.03 -4.87
N LYS A 287 -14.00 14.02 -4.06
CA LYS A 287 -14.40 15.36 -4.53
C LYS A 287 -13.27 16.07 -5.28
N ARG A 288 -12.05 16.02 -4.78
CA ARG A 288 -10.88 16.67 -5.44
C ARG A 288 -10.61 16.06 -6.81
N LEU A 289 -10.66 14.73 -6.91
CA LEU A 289 -10.50 14.02 -8.18
C LEU A 289 -11.65 14.32 -9.16
N GLU A 290 -12.88 14.41 -8.65
CA GLU A 290 -14.07 14.77 -9.41
C GLU A 290 -13.99 16.20 -9.98
N GLN A 291 -13.47 17.17 -9.22
CA GLN A 291 -13.25 18.54 -9.71
C GLN A 291 -12.25 18.59 -10.87
N GLN A 292 -11.14 17.85 -10.79
CA GLN A 292 -10.17 17.76 -11.88
C GLN A 292 -10.79 17.11 -13.13
N LEU A 293 -11.61 16.08 -12.94
CA LEU A 293 -12.34 15.40 -14.01
C LEU A 293 -13.31 16.31 -14.76
N ILE A 294 -14.02 17.20 -14.06
CA ILE A 294 -14.97 18.12 -14.71
C ILE A 294 -14.25 18.99 -15.74
N LEU A 295 -13.09 19.57 -15.38
CA LEU A 295 -12.30 20.40 -16.27
C LEU A 295 -11.77 19.61 -17.47
N LEU A 296 -11.21 18.42 -17.20
CA LEU A 296 -10.66 17.52 -18.22
C LEU A 296 -11.73 17.08 -19.22
N ARG A 297 -12.92 16.70 -18.74
CA ARG A 297 -14.07 16.32 -19.58
C ARG A 297 -14.58 17.46 -20.45
N ASN A 298 -14.70 18.66 -19.89
CA ASN A 298 -15.20 19.80 -20.65
C ASN A 298 -14.28 20.11 -21.83
N GLN A 299 -12.95 20.10 -21.62
CA GLN A 299 -11.98 20.30 -22.69
C GLN A 299 -12.01 19.14 -23.71
N PHE A 300 -12.09 17.90 -23.23
CA PHE A 300 -12.16 16.72 -24.09
C PHE A 300 -13.40 16.74 -25.00
N LEU A 301 -14.56 17.11 -24.47
CA LEU A 301 -15.81 17.22 -25.24
C LEU A 301 -15.73 18.33 -26.30
N GLN A 302 -15.13 19.49 -25.97
CA GLN A 302 -14.90 20.56 -26.94
C GLN A 302 -13.99 20.10 -28.08
N LEU A 303 -12.89 19.42 -27.74
CA LEU A 303 -11.96 18.87 -28.72
C LEU A 303 -12.62 17.78 -29.58
N GLN A 304 -13.47 16.93 -28.99
CA GLN A 304 -14.23 15.91 -29.71
C GLN A 304 -15.22 16.54 -30.71
N SER A 305 -15.90 17.63 -30.35
CA SER A 305 -16.76 18.37 -31.28
C SER A 305 -15.95 18.96 -32.46
N LYS A 306 -14.78 19.55 -32.18
CA LYS A 306 -13.86 20.02 -33.23
C LYS A 306 -13.40 18.89 -34.13
N PHE A 307 -13.08 17.73 -33.57
CA PHE A 307 -12.69 16.55 -34.35
C PHE A 307 -13.83 16.03 -35.24
N ARG A 308 -15.08 16.02 -34.76
CA ARG A 308 -16.26 15.70 -35.59
C ARG A 308 -16.40 16.67 -36.75
N HIS A 309 -16.16 17.97 -36.53
CA HIS A 309 -16.18 18.96 -37.60
C HIS A 309 -15.09 18.69 -38.66
N PHE A 310 -13.87 18.38 -38.23
CA PHE A 310 -12.77 17.98 -39.10
C PHE A 310 -13.06 16.71 -39.91
N GLN A 311 -13.88 15.80 -39.38
CA GLN A 311 -14.31 14.58 -40.06
C GLN A 311 -15.40 14.78 -41.12
N LYS A 312 -16.04 15.94 -41.18
CA LYS A 312 -17.03 16.24 -42.22
C LYS A 312 -16.32 16.53 -43.54
N PRO A 313 -16.82 16.04 -44.69
CA PRO A 313 -16.30 16.42 -45.99
C PRO A 313 -16.42 17.93 -46.20
N SER A 314 -15.35 18.56 -46.68
CA SER A 314 -15.26 20.01 -46.93
C SER A 314 -16.35 20.53 -47.88
N ASP A 315 -16.73 19.69 -48.84
CA ASP A 315 -17.71 20.01 -49.88
C ASP A 315 -19.17 19.79 -49.44
N PHE A 316 -19.39 19.12 -48.31
CA PHE A 316 -20.73 18.72 -47.89
C PHE A 316 -21.62 19.92 -47.57
N GLU A 317 -21.20 20.80 -46.66
CA GLU A 317 -22.03 21.96 -46.28
C GLU A 317 -22.26 22.96 -47.42
N PRO A 318 -21.26 23.34 -48.25
CA PRO A 318 -21.53 24.21 -49.39
C PRO A 318 -22.45 23.55 -50.43
N LYS A 319 -22.30 22.24 -50.71
CA LYS A 319 -23.21 21.53 -51.62
C LYS A 319 -24.60 21.41 -51.04
N HIS A 320 -24.74 21.08 -49.76
CA HIS A 320 -26.01 20.98 -49.08
C HIS A 320 -26.76 22.33 -49.09
N ALA A 321 -26.06 23.44 -48.82
CA ALA A 321 -26.63 24.78 -48.92
C ALA A 321 -27.03 25.15 -50.35
N LYS A 322 -26.17 24.89 -51.33
CA LYS A 322 -26.45 25.14 -52.75
C LYS A 322 -27.67 24.34 -53.24
N MET A 323 -27.77 23.06 -52.90
CA MET A 323 -28.91 22.23 -53.28
C MET A 323 -30.20 22.73 -52.64
N ARG A 324 -30.19 23.12 -51.36
CA ARG A 324 -31.35 23.76 -50.72
C ARG A 324 -31.78 25.04 -51.43
N GLN A 325 -30.82 25.90 -51.79
CA GLN A 325 -31.12 27.15 -52.49
C GLN A 325 -31.76 26.88 -53.86
N ILE A 326 -31.16 26.02 -54.68
CA ILE A 326 -31.71 25.70 -56.01
C ILE A 326 -33.11 25.11 -55.90
N LEU A 327 -33.37 24.22 -54.93
CA LEU A 327 -34.71 23.65 -54.73
C LEU A 327 -35.73 24.70 -54.29
N ASN A 328 -35.35 25.64 -53.42
CA ASN A 328 -36.22 26.76 -53.05
C ASN A 328 -36.51 27.67 -54.25
N ASP A 329 -35.51 27.96 -55.08
CA ASP A 329 -35.67 28.79 -56.28
C ASP A 329 -36.59 28.09 -57.31
N VAL A 330 -36.42 26.78 -57.51
CA VAL A 330 -37.33 25.98 -58.34
C VAL A 330 -38.73 25.99 -57.76
N GLU A 331 -38.89 25.79 -56.45
CA GLU A 331 -40.19 25.82 -55.78
C GLU A 331 -40.90 27.16 -55.94
N GLN A 332 -40.21 28.29 -55.75
CA GLN A 332 -40.78 29.62 -55.97
C GLN A 332 -41.22 29.81 -57.44
N ASN A 333 -40.41 29.35 -58.39
CA ASN A 333 -40.74 29.46 -59.81
C ASN A 333 -41.82 28.45 -60.27
N THR A 334 -42.02 27.32 -59.58
CA THR A 334 -43.12 26.40 -59.93
C THR A 334 -44.51 26.99 -59.73
N HIS A 335 -44.67 27.99 -58.85
CA HIS A 335 -45.96 28.70 -58.67
C HIS A 335 -46.34 29.55 -59.89
N THR A 336 -45.41 29.81 -60.82
CA THR A 336 -45.65 30.56 -62.07
C THR A 336 -46.05 29.68 -63.25
N LEU A 337 -46.13 28.35 -63.04
CA LEU A 337 -46.48 27.36 -64.07
C LEU A 337 -47.99 27.14 -64.22
N GLU A 338 -48.82 27.77 -63.41
CA GLU A 338 -50.27 27.72 -63.59
C GLU A 338 -50.66 28.40 -64.91
N ILE A 339 -51.49 27.72 -65.71
CA ILE A 339 -51.95 28.23 -67.01
C ILE A 339 -53.08 29.24 -66.75
N HIS A 340 -52.84 30.53 -67.06
CA HIS A 340 -53.81 31.60 -66.83
C HIS A 340 -54.25 32.33 -68.10
N SER A 341 -53.85 31.86 -69.29
CA SER A 341 -54.13 32.54 -70.56
C SER A 341 -54.31 31.56 -71.72
N ASP A 342 -55.24 31.89 -72.62
CA ASP A 342 -55.47 31.19 -73.89
C ASP A 342 -54.57 31.71 -75.04
N ASP A 343 -53.66 32.65 -74.74
CA ASP A 343 -52.72 33.24 -75.69
C ASP A 343 -51.58 32.26 -76.04
N PRO A 344 -51.41 31.88 -77.34
CA PRO A 344 -50.37 30.97 -77.79
C PRO A 344 -48.95 31.38 -77.40
N ASP A 345 -48.64 32.69 -77.37
CA ASP A 345 -47.31 33.18 -77.03
C ASP A 345 -47.04 33.06 -75.53
N ILE A 346 -48.07 33.23 -74.69
CA ILE A 346 -47.98 33.03 -73.24
C ILE A 346 -47.82 31.55 -72.92
N ILE A 347 -48.58 30.67 -73.58
CA ILE A 347 -48.47 29.21 -73.43
C ILE A 347 -47.08 28.73 -73.86
N HIS A 348 -46.54 29.26 -74.96
CA HIS A 348 -45.20 28.90 -75.43
C HIS A 348 -44.12 29.30 -74.41
N ASN A 349 -44.19 30.51 -73.87
CA ASN A 349 -43.27 30.97 -72.82
C ASN A 349 -43.40 30.17 -71.51
N GLN A 350 -44.63 29.78 -71.13
CA GLN A 350 -44.87 28.93 -69.95
C GLN A 350 -44.29 27.53 -70.13
N LEU A 351 -44.44 26.93 -71.32
CA LEU A 351 -43.82 25.65 -71.67
C LEU A 351 -42.30 25.73 -71.64
N GLU A 352 -41.72 26.81 -72.20
CA GLU A 352 -40.28 27.03 -72.18
C GLU A 352 -39.74 27.14 -70.74
N ASN A 353 -40.48 27.82 -69.86
CA ASN A 353 -40.14 27.92 -68.44
C ASN A 353 -40.28 26.58 -67.70
N CYS A 354 -41.30 25.78 -68.00
CA CYS A 354 -41.46 24.42 -67.46
C CYS A 354 -40.27 23.53 -67.85
N LEU A 355 -39.85 23.56 -69.13
CA LEU A 355 -38.69 22.82 -69.62
C LEU A 355 -37.38 23.28 -68.96
N LYS A 356 -37.22 24.59 -68.69
CA LYS A 356 -36.07 25.13 -67.93
C LYS A 356 -36.03 24.61 -66.49
N LEU A 357 -37.17 24.56 -65.80
CA LEU A 357 -37.25 24.02 -64.44
C LEU A 357 -37.01 22.51 -64.42
N TYR A 358 -37.57 21.76 -65.38
CA TYR A 358 -37.31 20.32 -65.53
C TYR A 358 -35.83 20.04 -65.76
N LYS A 359 -35.19 20.78 -66.69
CA LYS A 359 -33.76 20.66 -66.95
C LYS A 359 -32.93 20.94 -65.70
N THR A 360 -33.27 22.00 -64.95
CA THR A 360 -32.59 22.34 -63.71
C THR A 360 -32.68 21.22 -62.66
N LEU A 361 -33.85 20.60 -62.48
CA LEU A 361 -34.02 19.45 -61.58
C LEU A 361 -33.24 18.22 -62.04
N SER A 362 -33.22 17.95 -63.36
CA SER A 362 -32.45 16.83 -63.94
C SER A 362 -30.95 17.01 -63.72
N ASP A 363 -30.43 18.23 -63.94
CA ASP A 363 -29.01 18.56 -63.85
C ASP A 363 -28.48 18.47 -62.39
N ILE A 364 -29.32 18.72 -61.38
CA ILE A 364 -28.93 18.63 -59.96
C ILE A 364 -29.14 17.26 -59.31
N LYS A 365 -29.73 16.28 -60.02
CA LYS A 365 -30.13 14.99 -59.44
C LYS A 365 -28.97 14.27 -58.74
N SER A 366 -27.82 14.16 -59.38
CA SER A 366 -26.64 13.48 -58.83
C SER A 366 -26.09 14.18 -57.58
N GLU A 367 -26.12 15.51 -57.55
CA GLU A 367 -25.69 16.33 -56.41
C GLU A 367 -26.66 16.20 -55.23
N VAL A 368 -27.97 16.16 -55.48
CA VAL A 368 -28.99 15.88 -54.45
C VAL A 368 -28.80 14.48 -53.87
N GLU A 369 -28.58 13.46 -54.71
CA GLU A 369 -28.29 12.10 -54.26
C GLU A 369 -26.99 12.01 -53.45
N TYR A 370 -25.95 12.75 -53.84
CA TYR A 370 -24.70 12.89 -53.08
C TYR A 370 -24.95 13.49 -51.71
N VAL A 371 -25.61 14.64 -51.62
CA VAL A 371 -25.93 15.31 -50.34
C VAL A 371 -26.75 14.39 -49.42
N ILE A 372 -27.73 13.67 -49.94
CA ILE A 372 -28.52 12.71 -49.15
C ILE A 372 -27.64 11.56 -48.64
N ARG A 373 -26.82 10.97 -49.50
CA ARG A 373 -25.96 9.82 -49.16
C ARG A 373 -24.88 10.21 -48.16
N THR A 374 -24.16 11.28 -48.43
CA THR A 374 -23.09 11.81 -47.59
C THR A 374 -23.65 12.31 -46.26
N GLY A 375 -24.80 13.00 -46.27
CA GLY A 375 -25.48 13.44 -45.05
C GLY A 375 -25.90 12.28 -44.16
N ARG A 376 -26.41 11.19 -44.74
CA ARG A 376 -26.70 9.95 -43.99
C ARG A 376 -25.44 9.29 -43.44
N GLY A 377 -24.36 9.25 -44.22
CA GLY A 377 -23.07 8.72 -43.78
C GLY A 377 -22.45 9.50 -42.61
N ILE A 378 -22.57 10.83 -42.60
CA ILE A 378 -22.13 11.70 -41.48
C ILE A 378 -22.88 11.35 -40.19
N VAL A 379 -24.19 11.11 -40.28
CA VAL A 379 -25.03 10.69 -39.15
C VAL A 379 -24.64 9.29 -38.66
N GLU A 380 -24.51 8.32 -39.56
CA GLU A 380 -24.13 6.93 -39.23
C GLU A 380 -22.76 6.85 -38.53
N LYS A 381 -21.79 7.64 -39.00
CA LYS A 381 -20.43 7.71 -38.43
C LYS A 381 -20.34 8.60 -37.17
N LYS A 382 -21.45 9.20 -36.71
CA LYS A 382 -21.50 10.13 -35.56
C LYS A 382 -20.56 11.33 -35.69
N GLN A 383 -20.40 11.84 -36.90
CA GLN A 383 -19.53 12.98 -37.24
C GLN A 383 -20.23 14.34 -37.06
N ILE A 384 -21.31 14.39 -36.29
CA ILE A 384 -22.08 15.61 -36.03
C ILE A 384 -22.70 15.56 -34.62
N ASP A 385 -22.79 16.72 -33.97
CA ASP A 385 -23.34 16.84 -32.62
C ASP A 385 -24.87 16.67 -32.58
N GLU A 386 -25.58 17.12 -33.61
CA GLU A 386 -27.04 17.00 -33.74
C GLU A 386 -27.45 16.08 -34.90
N PRO A 387 -27.31 14.75 -34.76
CA PRO A 387 -27.61 13.80 -35.84
C PRO A 387 -29.08 13.83 -36.26
N ASN A 388 -29.98 14.11 -35.32
CA ASN A 388 -31.42 14.19 -35.58
C ASN A 388 -31.79 15.40 -36.43
N ASP A 389 -31.11 16.54 -36.22
CA ASP A 389 -31.41 17.75 -37.00
C ASP A 389 -30.93 17.59 -38.44
N LEU A 390 -29.70 17.09 -38.64
CA LEU A 390 -29.20 16.77 -39.97
C LEU A 390 -30.08 15.75 -40.69
N THR A 391 -30.53 14.70 -39.99
CA THR A 391 -31.47 13.71 -40.56
C THR A 391 -32.76 14.39 -41.06
N ARG A 392 -33.35 15.27 -40.25
CA ARG A 392 -34.54 16.05 -40.64
C ARG A 392 -34.27 16.95 -41.84
N GLN A 393 -33.12 17.63 -41.89
CA GLN A 393 -32.74 18.48 -43.01
C GLN A 393 -32.61 17.67 -44.31
N ILE A 394 -31.95 16.51 -44.25
CA ILE A 394 -31.78 15.60 -45.39
C ILE A 394 -33.13 15.03 -45.86
N ASP A 395 -34.01 14.63 -44.94
CA ASP A 395 -35.33 14.11 -45.30
C ASP A 395 -36.24 15.20 -45.90
N ARG A 396 -36.17 16.44 -45.39
CA ARG A 396 -36.86 17.60 -45.99
C ARG A 396 -36.37 17.88 -47.41
N LEU A 397 -35.07 17.92 -47.63
CA LEU A 397 -34.46 18.14 -48.94
C LEU A 397 -34.90 17.06 -49.93
N LYS A 398 -34.89 15.79 -49.49
CA LYS A 398 -35.38 14.66 -50.29
C LYS A 398 -36.87 14.79 -50.63
N ALA A 399 -37.70 15.16 -49.66
CA ALA A 399 -39.14 15.34 -49.87
C ALA A 399 -39.43 16.50 -50.85
N GLN A 400 -38.71 17.62 -50.71
CA GLN A 400 -38.84 18.79 -51.58
C GLN A 400 -38.47 18.45 -53.02
N TYR A 401 -37.32 17.80 -53.24
CA TYR A 401 -36.91 17.35 -54.59
C TYR A 401 -37.95 16.41 -55.22
N ASN A 402 -38.46 15.43 -54.47
CA ASN A 402 -39.47 14.50 -54.97
C ASN A 402 -40.80 15.20 -55.29
N SER A 403 -41.23 16.16 -54.47
CA SER A 403 -42.47 16.91 -54.69
C SER A 403 -42.37 17.81 -55.93
N LEU A 404 -41.26 18.52 -56.10
CA LEU A 404 -41.03 19.35 -57.29
C LEU A 404 -40.93 18.50 -58.56
N GLY A 405 -40.24 17.36 -58.48
CA GLY A 405 -40.18 16.40 -59.58
C GLY A 405 -41.56 15.85 -59.96
N ALA A 406 -42.45 15.61 -58.99
CA ALA A 406 -43.82 15.20 -59.28
C ALA A 406 -44.61 16.34 -59.96
N LYS A 407 -44.56 17.57 -59.41
CA LYS A 407 -45.31 18.74 -59.90
C LYS A 407 -44.92 19.20 -61.31
N ILE A 408 -43.64 19.05 -61.70
CA ILE A 408 -43.16 19.48 -63.03
C ILE A 408 -43.40 18.39 -64.09
N ASN A 409 -43.55 17.12 -63.69
CA ASN A 409 -43.85 16.01 -64.60
C ASN A 409 -45.36 15.78 -64.84
N THR A 410 -46.20 16.33 -63.98
CA THR A 410 -47.68 16.36 -64.11
C THR A 410 -48.12 17.62 -64.81
#